data_AF-A0A352RY35-F1
#
_entry.id   AF-A0A352RY35-F1
#
_cell.length_a   1.000
_cell.length_b   1.000
_cell.length_c   1.000
_cell.angle_alpha   90.00
_cell.angle_beta   90.00
_cell.angle_gamma   90.00
#
_symmetry.space_group_name_H-M   'P 1'
#
loop_
_entity.id
_entity.type
_entity.pdbx_description
1 polymer ?
#
loop_
_entity_poly.entity_id
_entity_poly.type
_entity_poly.pdbx_seq_one_letter_code
_entity_poly.pdbx_strand_id
1 'polypeptide(L)'
;MSVDIDITQFYQTFFEEAEELLVQMEQLLLEVDIESPDAEALNAIFRAAHSIKGGAATFGFTALTETTHIFENLLDRTRRRELALSRVIIDTF
;
A
#
# COMPACT_ATOMS: atom_id res chain seq x y z
N MET A 1 -31.63 19.76 -7.57
CA MET A 1 -31.27 18.37 -7.96
C MET A 1 -29.85 18.14 -7.49
N SER A 2 -29.66 17.44 -6.39
CA SER A 2 -28.37 16.82 -6.10
C SER A 2 -28.20 15.70 -7.12
N VAL A 3 -27.15 15.78 -7.93
CA VAL A 3 -26.71 14.64 -8.72
C VAL A 3 -26.00 13.74 -7.73
N ASP A 4 -26.66 12.68 -7.27
CA ASP A 4 -25.97 11.58 -6.60
C ASP A 4 -25.06 10.95 -7.64
N ILE A 5 -23.75 11.22 -7.52
CA ILE A 5 -22.74 10.57 -8.35
C ILE A 5 -22.70 9.12 -7.90
N ASP A 6 -23.11 8.20 -8.79
CA ASP A 6 -22.91 6.78 -8.57
C ASP A 6 -21.40 6.50 -8.56
N ILE A 7 -20.86 6.26 -7.38
CA ILE A 7 -19.43 6.04 -7.17
C ILE A 7 -18.98 4.67 -7.69
N THR A 8 -19.91 3.74 -7.91
CA THR A 8 -19.62 2.36 -8.36
C THR A 8 -19.06 2.31 -9.77
N GLN A 9 -19.35 3.33 -10.61
CA GLN A 9 -18.79 3.43 -11.97
C GLN A 9 -17.26 3.58 -11.98
N PHE A 10 -16.65 4.01 -10.87
CA PHE A 10 -15.20 4.19 -10.73
C PHE A 10 -14.50 2.96 -10.12
N TYR A 11 -15.25 1.92 -9.74
CA TYR A 11 -14.65 0.73 -9.12
C TYR A 11 -13.66 0.03 -10.05
N GLN A 12 -13.96 -0.06 -11.34
CA GLN A 12 -13.06 -0.69 -12.29
C GLN A 12 -11.71 0.03 -12.33
N THR A 13 -11.72 1.35 -12.48
CA THR A 13 -10.49 2.17 -12.47
C THR A 13 -9.72 2.02 -11.16
N PHE A 14 -10.42 2.00 -10.02
CA PHE A 14 -9.76 1.75 -8.73
C PHE A 14 -9.06 0.40 -8.67
N PHE A 15 -9.72 -0.68 -9.13
CA PHE A 15 -9.12 -2.01 -9.09
C PHE A 15 -7.94 -2.15 -10.06
N GLU A 16 -8.02 -1.53 -11.23
CA GLU A 16 -6.91 -1.46 -12.19
C GLU A 16 -5.71 -0.72 -11.57
N GLU A 17 -5.91 0.47 -10.99
CA GLU A 17 -4.85 1.23 -10.31
C GLU A 17 -4.29 0.47 -9.09
N ALA A 18 -5.15 -0.18 -8.31
CA ALA A 18 -4.71 -0.96 -7.15
C ALA A 18 -3.86 -2.16 -7.56
N GLU A 19 -4.20 -2.85 -8.66
CA GLU A 19 -3.42 -3.95 -9.20
C GLU A 19 -2.04 -3.49 -9.67
N GLU A 20 -1.96 -2.36 -10.40
CA GLU A 20 -0.68 -1.77 -10.80
C GLU A 20 0.21 -1.41 -9.60
N LEU A 21 -0.38 -0.81 -8.57
CA LEU A 21 0.32 -0.47 -7.33
C LEU A 21 0.78 -1.71 -6.56
N LEU A 22 -0.02 -2.78 -6.54
CA LEU A 22 0.36 -4.04 -5.90
C LEU A 22 1.54 -4.70 -6.62
N VAL A 23 1.53 -4.74 -7.95
CA VAL A 23 2.65 -5.27 -8.76
C VAL A 23 3.92 -4.44 -8.52
N GLN A 24 3.80 -3.12 -8.49
CA GLN A 24 4.94 -2.25 -8.17
C GLN A 24 5.48 -2.51 -6.76
N MET A 25 4.58 -2.65 -5.78
CA MET A 25 4.94 -2.89 -4.38
C MET A 25 5.66 -4.25 -4.21
N GLU A 26 5.14 -5.30 -4.86
CA GLU A 26 5.75 -6.64 -4.87
C GLU A 26 7.18 -6.58 -5.43
N GLN A 27 7.37 -5.94 -6.59
CA GLN A 27 8.70 -5.84 -7.20
C GLN A 27 9.70 -5.12 -6.28
N LEU A 28 9.29 -4.01 -5.67
CA LEU A 28 10.15 -3.26 -4.75
C LEU A 28 10.49 -4.08 -3.48
N LEU A 29 9.53 -4.86 -2.97
CA LEU A 29 9.75 -5.75 -1.82
C LEU A 29 10.71 -6.90 -2.14
N LEU A 30 10.72 -7.39 -3.38
CA LEU A 30 11.65 -8.43 -3.83
C LEU A 30 13.08 -7.88 -4.06
N GLU A 31 13.19 -6.62 -4.48
CA GLU A 31 14.46 -5.99 -4.82
C GLU A 31 15.18 -5.31 -3.64
N VAL A 32 14.45 -4.98 -2.57
CA VAL A 32 15.03 -4.25 -1.43
C VAL A 32 16.12 -5.08 -0.73
N ASP A 33 17.28 -4.45 -0.50
CA ASP A 33 18.33 -5.03 0.33
C ASP A 33 17.89 -4.99 1.80
N ILE A 34 17.73 -6.16 2.41
CA ILE A 34 17.28 -6.29 3.80
C ILE A 34 18.33 -5.75 4.79
N GLU A 35 19.61 -5.93 4.50
CA GLU A 35 20.70 -5.53 5.40
C GLU A 35 20.99 -4.03 5.30
N SER A 36 20.69 -3.42 4.15
CA SER A 36 20.88 -1.99 3.90
C SER A 36 19.76 -1.42 3.03
N PRO A 37 18.52 -1.35 3.53
CA PRO A 37 17.37 -0.94 2.73
C PRO A 37 17.50 0.51 2.30
N ASP A 38 17.34 0.73 1.00
CA ASP A 38 17.31 2.08 0.44
C ASP A 38 16.06 2.84 0.92
N ALA A 39 16.27 4.08 1.35
CA ALA A 39 15.20 4.89 1.91
C ALA A 39 14.14 5.26 0.87
N GLU A 40 14.54 5.44 -0.40
CA GLU A 40 13.59 5.74 -1.46
C GLU A 40 12.76 4.52 -1.83
N ALA A 41 13.36 3.32 -1.87
CA ALA A 41 12.63 2.06 -2.02
C ALA A 41 11.57 1.88 -0.93
N LEU A 42 11.94 2.06 0.36
CA LEU A 42 10.99 1.97 1.47
C LEU A 42 9.86 3.00 1.35
N ASN A 43 10.18 4.24 0.93
CA ASN A 43 9.17 5.26 0.71
C ASN A 43 8.26 4.95 -0.47
N ALA A 44 8.77 4.35 -1.54
CA ALA A 44 7.98 3.93 -2.69
C ALA A 44 6.98 2.82 -2.31
N ILE A 45 7.42 1.78 -1.59
CA ILE A 45 6.55 0.72 -1.05
C ILE A 45 5.46 1.33 -0.16
N PHE A 46 5.84 2.24 0.74
CA PHE A 46 4.88 2.94 1.60
C PHE A 46 3.84 3.73 0.80
N ARG A 47 4.27 4.49 -0.22
CA ARG A 47 3.36 5.30 -1.05
C ARG A 47 2.36 4.41 -1.79
N ALA A 48 2.78 3.25 -2.30
CA ALA A 48 1.88 2.32 -2.96
C ALA A 48 0.77 1.83 -2.00
N ALA A 49 1.15 1.34 -0.81
CA ALA A 49 0.19 0.92 0.22
C ALA A 49 -0.75 2.06 0.66
N HIS A 50 -0.22 3.27 0.84
CA HIS A 50 -0.99 4.45 1.23
C HIS A 50 -2.03 4.86 0.19
N SER A 51 -1.66 4.80 -1.11
CA SER A 51 -2.58 5.09 -2.21
C SER A 51 -3.72 4.06 -2.28
N ILE A 52 -3.42 2.76 -2.15
CA ILE A 52 -4.45 1.72 -2.13
C ILE A 52 -5.40 1.93 -0.94
N LYS A 53 -4.87 2.23 0.25
CA LYS A 53 -5.68 2.56 1.44
C LYS A 53 -6.62 3.74 1.19
N GLY A 54 -6.10 4.81 0.61
CA GLY A 54 -6.85 6.03 0.29
C GLY A 54 -8.00 5.77 -0.69
N GLY A 55 -7.73 5.02 -1.76
CA GLY A 55 -8.75 4.58 -2.70
C GLY A 55 -9.80 3.69 -2.03
N ALA A 56 -9.37 2.66 -1.30
CA ALA A 56 -10.26 1.76 -0.57
C ALA A 56 -11.19 2.52 0.41
N ALA A 57 -10.65 3.49 1.14
CA ALA A 57 -11.42 4.32 2.07
C ALA A 57 -12.46 5.19 1.33
N THR A 58 -12.09 5.74 0.17
CA THR A 58 -12.98 6.55 -0.68
C THR A 58 -14.22 5.74 -1.13
N PHE A 59 -14.04 4.46 -1.44
CA PHE A 59 -15.12 3.57 -1.90
C PHE A 59 -15.80 2.77 -0.77
N GLY A 60 -15.36 2.94 0.48
CA GLY A 60 -15.95 2.24 1.63
C GLY A 60 -15.57 0.76 1.74
N PHE A 61 -14.46 0.34 1.13
CA PHE A 61 -13.96 -1.04 1.19
C PHE A 61 -13.22 -1.30 2.50
N THR A 62 -13.97 -1.39 3.60
CA THR A 62 -13.45 -1.45 4.97
C THR A 62 -12.38 -2.52 5.17
N ALA A 63 -12.58 -3.74 4.67
CA ALA A 63 -11.60 -4.82 4.84
C ALA A 63 -10.25 -4.48 4.20
N LEU A 64 -10.27 -3.85 3.01
CA LEU A 64 -9.06 -3.44 2.30
C LEU A 64 -8.40 -2.23 2.97
N THR A 65 -9.18 -1.25 3.43
CA THR A 65 -8.68 -0.10 4.20
C THR A 65 -7.97 -0.55 5.48
N GLU A 66 -8.57 -1.44 6.27
CA GLU A 66 -7.96 -1.89 7.52
C GLU A 66 -6.70 -2.74 7.28
N THR A 67 -6.72 -3.61 6.26
CA THR A 67 -5.55 -4.43 5.91
C THR A 67 -4.38 -3.56 5.47
N THR A 68 -4.62 -2.63 4.55
CA THR A 68 -3.58 -1.69 4.06
C THR A 68 -3.10 -0.74 5.15
N HIS A 69 -3.94 -0.39 6.12
CA HIS A 69 -3.52 0.39 7.28
C HIS A 69 -2.55 -0.38 8.20
N ILE A 70 -2.72 -1.68 8.40
CA ILE A 70 -1.77 -2.51 9.16
C ILE A 70 -0.41 -2.50 8.46
N PHE A 71 -0.40 -2.71 7.15
CA PHE A 71 0.79 -2.66 6.31
C PHE A 71 1.49 -1.29 6.35
N GLU A 72 0.72 -0.21 6.25
CA GLU A 72 1.23 1.15 6.33
C GLU A 72 1.97 1.41 7.65
N ASN A 73 1.40 0.96 8.77
CA ASN A 73 2.04 1.09 10.09
C ASN A 73 3.35 0.29 10.19
N LEU A 74 3.40 -0.92 9.61
CA LEU A 74 4.60 -1.75 9.60
C LEU A 74 5.73 -1.10 8.78
N LEU A 75 5.39 -0.56 7.61
CA LEU A 75 6.33 0.15 6.74
C LEU A 75 6.81 1.46 7.35
N ASP A 76 5.92 2.20 8.02
CA ASP A 76 6.28 3.47 8.65
C ASP A 76 7.32 3.25 9.76
N ARG A 77 7.13 2.23 10.61
CA ARG A 77 8.12 1.86 11.63
C ARG A 77 9.46 1.43 11.02
N THR A 78 9.42 0.73 9.89
CA THR A 78 10.62 0.32 9.17
C THR A 78 11.39 1.52 8.63
N ARG A 79 10.70 2.47 7.96
CA ARG A 79 11.33 3.69 7.43
C ARG A 79 11.95 4.56 8.52
N ARG A 80 11.30 4.64 9.68
CA ARG A 80 11.76 5.41 10.85
C ARG A 80 12.90 4.73 11.59
N ARG A 81 13.32 3.53 11.15
CA ARG A 81 14.33 2.68 11.80
C ARG A 81 13.93 2.26 13.22
N GLU A 82 12.63 2.23 13.50
CA GLU A 82 12.05 1.72 14.75
C GLU A 82 11.85 0.21 14.71
N LEU A 83 11.87 -0.37 13.50
CA LEU A 83 11.81 -1.79 13.21
C LEU A 83 12.83 -2.11 12.12
N ALA A 84 13.71 -3.08 12.35
CA ALA A 84 14.62 -3.54 11.30
C ALA A 84 13.81 -4.31 10.24
N LEU A 85 14.06 -4.03 8.96
CA LEU A 85 13.51 -4.83 7.88
C LEU A 85 14.02 -6.27 8.02
N SER A 86 13.16 -7.24 7.75
CA SER A 86 13.51 -8.65 7.80
C SER A 86 12.72 -9.41 6.75
N ARG A 87 13.20 -10.62 6.41
CA ARG A 87 12.47 -11.50 5.50
C ARG A 87 11.06 -11.84 6.02
N VAL A 88 10.90 -12.00 7.33
CA VAL A 88 9.58 -12.22 7.94
C VAL A 88 8.62 -11.05 7.69
N ILE A 89 9.14 -9.81 7.76
CA ILE A 89 8.34 -8.62 7.45
C ILE A 89 7.94 -8.62 5.98
N ILE A 90 8.88 -8.90 5.07
CA ILE A 90 8.62 -8.97 3.62
C ILE A 90 7.60 -10.06 3.30
N ASP A 91 7.76 -11.27 3.85
CA ASP A 91 6.86 -12.41 3.60
C ASP A 91 5.46 -12.25 4.24
N THR A 92 5.26 -11.22 5.08
CA THR A 92 3.94 -10.89 5.65
C THR A 92 3.09 -10.04 4.70
N PHE A 93 3.73 -9.39 3.73
CA PHE A 93 3.06 -8.66 2.64
C PHE A 93 2.54 -9.62 1.58
#